data_AF-J1L0T9-F1
#
_entry.id   AF-J1L0T9-F1
#
_cell.length_a   1.000
_cell.length_b   1.000
_cell.length_c   1.000
_cell.angle_alpha   90.00
_cell.angle_beta   90.00
_cell.angle_gamma   90.00
#
_symmetry.space_group_name_H-M   'P 1'
#
loop_
_entity.id
_entity.type
_entity.pdbx_description
1 polymer ?
#
loop_
_entity_poly.entity_id
_entity_poly.type
_entity_poly.pdbx_seq_one_letter_code
_entity_poly.pdbx_strand_id
1 'polypeptide(L)'
;MTPLLAALAAALDSIEPLPPEETPLGAVSAVIMRMARSYLSDGMVFCERGDDVNAHASAAYAFGWLDAGSYIGFFAGLNPEENRSFDGAIPEAQQHRLLEKTGRYERLLCEATCSLSPAPDPDTPMYAAAGHLLFEGQGALERGRRLSDEGRTTAALGWYSYGFGWLDAGVQAGLFSVVGSREIFTV
;
A
#
# COMPACT_ATOMS: atom_id res chain seq x y z
N MET A 1 15.66 6.75 11.83
CA MET A 1 14.31 6.65 11.22
C MET A 1 14.22 7.64 10.08
N THR A 2 13.78 7.19 8.90
CA THR A 2 13.62 8.07 7.72
C THR A 2 12.37 8.97 7.88
N PRO A 3 12.27 10.09 7.13
CA PRO A 3 11.07 10.93 7.18
C PRO A 3 9.78 10.18 6.85
N LEU A 4 9.82 9.24 5.89
CA LEU A 4 8.66 8.45 5.50
C LEU A 4 8.19 7.50 6.62
N LEU A 5 9.12 6.85 7.33
CA LEU A 5 8.79 6.01 8.49
C LEU A 5 8.24 6.85 9.66
N ALA A 6 8.79 8.05 9.87
CA ALA A 6 8.30 8.96 10.89
C ALA A 6 6.86 9.42 10.60
N ALA A 7 6.56 9.76 9.35
CA ALA A 7 5.22 10.11 8.90
C ALA A 7 4.25 8.94 9.07
N LEU A 8 4.67 7.72 8.75
CA LEU A 8 3.84 6.53 8.91
C LEU A 8 3.52 6.25 10.39
N ALA A 9 4.52 6.38 11.27
CA ALA A 9 4.30 6.23 12.71
C ALA A 9 3.30 7.27 13.22
N ALA A 10 3.46 8.54 12.83
CA ALA A 10 2.53 9.60 13.20
C ALA A 10 1.10 9.34 12.70
N ALA A 11 0.95 8.85 11.46
CA ALA A 11 -0.35 8.52 10.90
C ALA A 11 -1.02 7.33 11.63
N LEU A 12 -0.25 6.31 12.02
CA LEU A 12 -0.76 5.16 12.78
C LEU A 12 -1.13 5.52 14.23
N ASP A 13 -0.55 6.57 14.78
CA ASP A 13 -0.88 7.07 16.12
C ASP A 13 -2.08 8.05 16.10
N SER A 14 -2.42 8.61 14.93
CA SER A 14 -3.52 9.58 14.80
C SER A 14 -4.88 8.97 14.46
N ILE A 15 -4.95 7.66 14.27
CA ILE A 15 -6.17 6.95 13.84
C ILE A 15 -6.81 6.16 14.96
N GLU A 16 -8.14 6.10 14.93
CA GLU A 16 -8.93 5.25 15.82
C GLU A 16 -9.59 4.12 15.01
N PRO A 17 -9.36 2.84 15.37
CA PRO A 17 -10.00 1.70 14.70
C PRO A 17 -11.51 1.66 14.89
N LEU A 18 -12.22 1.41 13.81
CA LEU A 18 -13.66 1.16 13.74
C LEU A 18 -13.93 0.05 12.71
N PRO A 19 -15.10 -0.63 12.75
CA PRO A 19 -16.07 -0.71 13.85
C PRO A 19 -15.54 -1.60 15.01
N PRO A 20 -16.32 -1.92 16.06
CA PRO A 20 -15.84 -2.72 17.19
C PRO A 20 -15.22 -4.05 16.77
N GLU A 21 -14.10 -4.41 17.39
CA GLU A 21 -13.20 -5.51 17.01
C GLU A 21 -13.92 -6.88 16.98
N GLU A 22 -14.94 -7.08 17.81
CA GLU A 22 -15.70 -8.33 17.90
C GLU A 22 -16.65 -8.54 16.70
N THR A 23 -16.84 -7.52 15.86
CA THR A 23 -17.64 -7.62 14.64
C THR A 23 -16.80 -8.14 13.47
N PRO A 24 -17.41 -8.78 12.46
CA PRO A 24 -16.66 -9.20 11.27
C PRO A 24 -15.90 -8.07 10.58
N LEU A 25 -16.49 -6.87 10.54
CA LEU A 25 -15.84 -5.68 9.99
C LEU A 25 -14.73 -5.15 10.90
N GLY A 26 -14.88 -5.25 12.22
CA GLY A 26 -13.82 -4.94 13.18
C GLY A 26 -12.63 -5.89 13.03
N ALA A 27 -12.87 -7.16 12.75
CA ALA A 27 -11.81 -8.12 12.48
C ALA A 27 -10.99 -7.74 11.22
N VAL A 28 -11.65 -7.27 10.17
CA VAL A 28 -10.97 -6.75 8.95
C VAL A 28 -10.16 -5.49 9.28
N SER A 29 -10.75 -4.54 10.02
CA SER A 29 -10.05 -3.33 10.49
C SER A 29 -8.79 -3.68 11.28
N ALA A 30 -8.89 -4.64 12.21
CA ALA A 30 -7.76 -5.11 13.01
C ALA A 30 -6.66 -5.76 12.15
N VAL A 31 -7.02 -6.52 11.09
CA VAL A 31 -6.04 -7.08 10.15
C VAL A 31 -5.31 -5.97 9.41
N ILE A 32 -6.02 -5.00 8.82
CA ILE A 32 -5.41 -3.88 8.09
C ILE A 32 -4.46 -3.09 9.00
N MET A 33 -4.91 -2.75 10.21
CA MET A 33 -4.10 -2.05 11.21
C MET A 33 -2.84 -2.84 11.59
N ARG A 34 -2.98 -4.15 11.82
CA ARG A 34 -1.86 -5.04 12.13
C ARG A 34 -0.87 -5.11 10.97
N MET A 35 -1.32 -5.21 9.72
CA MET A 35 -0.43 -5.24 8.55
C MET A 35 0.35 -3.93 8.42
N ALA A 36 -0.32 -2.78 8.54
CA ALA A 36 0.34 -1.48 8.49
C ALA A 36 1.40 -1.31 9.60
N ARG A 37 1.10 -1.74 10.84
CA ARG A 37 2.06 -1.71 11.96
C ARG A 37 3.23 -2.68 11.76
N SER A 38 2.98 -3.88 11.22
CA SER A 38 4.05 -4.84 10.91
C SER A 38 5.02 -4.26 9.88
N TYR A 39 4.53 -3.62 8.83
CA TYR A 39 5.40 -3.00 7.82
C TYR A 39 6.11 -1.73 8.30
N LEU A 40 5.54 -1.00 9.28
CA LEU A 40 6.30 0.03 9.99
C LEU A 40 7.48 -0.60 10.75
N SER A 41 7.23 -1.66 11.51
CA SER A 41 8.26 -2.39 12.27
C SER A 41 9.35 -2.95 11.35
N ASP A 42 8.98 -3.62 10.27
CA ASP A 42 9.93 -4.14 9.27
C ASP A 42 10.75 -3.00 8.66
N GLY A 43 10.10 -1.89 8.32
CA GLY A 43 10.75 -0.69 7.80
C GLY A 43 11.80 -0.11 8.76
N MET A 44 11.50 -0.08 10.06
CA MET A 44 12.47 0.32 11.09
C MET A 44 13.67 -0.63 11.14
N VAL A 45 13.44 -1.95 11.12
CA VAL A 45 14.51 -2.95 11.12
C VAL A 45 15.39 -2.84 9.86
N PHE A 46 14.79 -2.61 8.69
CA PHE A 46 15.55 -2.37 7.46
C PHE A 46 16.41 -1.10 7.57
N CYS A 47 15.85 -0.02 8.12
CA CYS A 47 16.57 1.24 8.33
C CYS A 47 17.76 1.06 9.28
N GLU A 48 17.60 0.31 10.38
CA GLU A 48 18.70 -0.01 11.33
C GLU A 48 19.83 -0.80 10.68
N ARG A 49 19.50 -1.65 9.69
CA ARG A 49 20.46 -2.45 8.93
C ARG A 49 21.07 -1.71 7.73
N GLY A 50 20.70 -0.44 7.51
CA GLY A 50 21.15 0.35 6.36
C GLY A 50 20.56 -0.12 5.03
N ASP A 51 19.40 -0.77 5.04
CA ASP A 51 18.67 -1.19 3.84
C ASP A 51 17.56 -0.19 3.50
N ASP A 52 17.98 0.99 3.01
CA ASP A 52 17.07 2.11 2.77
C ASP A 52 16.02 1.80 1.70
N VAL A 53 16.37 0.95 0.73
CA VAL A 53 15.46 0.52 -0.34
C VAL A 53 14.28 -0.27 0.21
N ASN A 54 14.54 -1.26 1.07
CA ASN A 54 13.47 -2.05 1.68
C ASN A 54 12.71 -1.26 2.75
N ALA A 55 13.40 -0.39 3.51
CA ALA A 55 12.75 0.51 4.45
C ALA A 55 11.73 1.43 3.75
N HIS A 56 12.11 2.00 2.60
CA HIS A 56 11.26 2.87 1.80
C HIS A 56 10.03 2.11 1.24
N ALA A 57 10.25 0.96 0.61
CA ALA A 57 9.16 0.15 0.06
C ALA A 57 8.18 -0.33 1.15
N SER A 58 8.69 -0.75 2.31
CA SER A 58 7.87 -1.19 3.45
C SER A 58 6.95 -0.09 3.96
N ALA A 59 7.49 1.14 4.13
CA ALA A 59 6.70 2.27 4.60
C ALA A 59 5.63 2.70 3.57
N ALA A 60 5.99 2.77 2.29
CA ALA A 60 5.04 3.10 1.23
C ALA A 60 3.93 2.05 1.12
N TYR A 61 4.27 0.76 1.26
CA TYR A 61 3.31 -0.32 1.27
C TYR A 61 2.32 -0.21 2.43
N ALA A 62 2.82 0.06 3.64
CA ALA A 62 1.99 0.27 4.83
C ALA A 62 0.99 1.43 4.66
N PHE A 63 1.40 2.52 4.01
CA PHE A 63 0.49 3.62 3.69
C PHE A 63 -0.64 3.19 2.74
N GLY A 64 -0.38 2.27 1.81
CA GLY A 64 -1.43 1.73 0.93
C GLY A 64 -2.50 0.97 1.72
N TRP A 65 -2.09 0.17 2.71
CA TRP A 65 -3.02 -0.48 3.64
C TRP A 65 -3.82 0.53 4.45
N LEU A 66 -3.12 1.54 4.99
CA LEU A 66 -3.71 2.52 5.87
C LEU A 66 -4.76 3.39 5.15
N ASP A 67 -4.40 3.92 3.98
CA ASP A 67 -5.29 4.78 3.21
C ASP A 67 -6.48 4.00 2.64
N ALA A 68 -6.28 2.74 2.24
CA ALA A 68 -7.38 1.85 1.85
C ALA A 68 -8.35 1.58 3.00
N GLY A 69 -7.84 1.23 4.19
CA GLY A 69 -8.68 1.05 5.37
C GLY A 69 -9.44 2.32 5.75
N SER A 70 -8.80 3.48 5.64
CA SER A 70 -9.43 4.78 5.87
C SER A 70 -10.56 5.04 4.88
N TYR A 71 -10.33 4.78 3.58
CA TYR A 71 -11.34 4.99 2.54
C TYR A 71 -12.57 4.07 2.72
N ILE A 72 -12.35 2.81 3.10
CA ILE A 72 -13.45 1.87 3.38
C ILE A 72 -14.26 2.29 4.62
N GLY A 73 -13.67 3.09 5.51
CA GLY A 73 -14.30 3.58 6.73
C GLY A 73 -13.93 2.77 7.98
N PHE A 74 -12.78 2.10 7.97
CA PHE A 74 -12.27 1.34 9.13
C PHE A 74 -11.52 2.21 10.14
N PHE A 75 -11.20 3.46 9.81
CA PHE A 75 -10.49 4.36 10.70
C PHE A 75 -11.20 5.71 10.78
N ALA A 76 -11.31 6.26 11.99
CA ALA A 76 -11.59 7.67 12.17
C ALA A 76 -10.28 8.47 12.22
N GLY A 77 -10.34 9.74 11.80
CA GLY A 77 -9.26 10.71 11.97
C GLY A 77 -8.27 10.83 10.80
N LEU A 78 -8.33 9.93 9.82
CA LEU A 78 -7.52 10.03 8.60
C LEU A 78 -8.40 10.36 7.40
N ASN A 79 -7.94 11.31 6.60
CA ASN A 79 -8.33 11.43 5.20
C ASN A 79 -7.08 11.11 4.38
N PRO A 80 -7.16 10.25 3.35
CA PRO A 80 -6.02 9.99 2.48
C PRO A 80 -5.43 11.32 1.97
N GLU A 81 -4.12 11.51 2.14
CA GLU A 81 -3.47 12.76 1.74
C GLU A 81 -3.48 12.89 0.21
N GLU A 82 -4.21 13.89 -0.30
CA GLU A 82 -4.27 14.19 -1.75
C GLU A 82 -2.88 14.45 -2.37
N ASN A 83 -1.91 14.90 -1.57
CA ASN A 83 -0.57 15.28 -2.02
C ASN A 83 0.54 14.32 -1.56
N ARG A 84 0.21 13.04 -1.30
CA ARG A 84 1.19 12.04 -0.87
C ARG A 84 2.39 11.98 -1.84
N SER A 85 3.60 12.07 -1.29
CA SER A 85 4.84 11.89 -2.04
C SER A 85 5.69 10.80 -1.43
N PHE A 86 6.30 9.99 -2.30
CA PHE A 86 7.30 8.98 -1.94
C PHE A 86 8.69 9.38 -2.44
N ASP A 87 8.96 10.67 -2.58
CA ASP A 87 10.31 11.13 -2.81
C ASP A 87 11.23 10.76 -1.64
N GLY A 88 12.47 10.42 -1.96
CA GLY A 88 13.46 10.04 -0.95
C GLY A 88 14.84 9.87 -1.56
N ALA A 89 15.86 10.15 -0.74
CA ALA A 89 17.25 9.92 -1.11
C ALA A 89 17.64 8.49 -0.70
N ILE A 90 17.96 7.66 -1.69
CA ILE A 90 18.59 6.36 -1.47
C ILE A 90 20.08 6.50 -1.77
N PRO A 91 20.99 6.03 -0.89
CA PRO A 91 22.43 6.16 -1.11
C PRO A 91 22.89 5.60 -2.46
N GLU A 92 23.90 6.22 -3.05
CA GLU A 92 24.45 5.80 -4.36
C GLU A 92 24.85 4.31 -4.38
N ALA A 93 25.42 3.83 -3.27
CA ALA A 93 25.81 2.43 -3.07
C ALA A 93 24.64 1.43 -3.21
N GLN A 94 23.39 1.88 -3.07
CA GLN A 94 22.19 1.04 -3.16
C GLN A 94 21.42 1.20 -4.48
N GLN A 95 21.89 2.02 -5.43
CA GLN A 95 21.16 2.33 -6.67
C GLN A 95 20.87 1.09 -7.54
N HIS A 96 21.82 0.13 -7.59
CA HIS A 96 21.57 -1.13 -8.30
C HIS A 96 20.42 -1.93 -7.69
N ARG A 97 20.39 -2.03 -6.34
CA ARG A 97 19.30 -2.70 -5.61
C ARG A 97 17.98 -1.95 -5.78
N LEU A 98 18.02 -0.63 -5.78
CA LEU A 98 16.84 0.21 -6.01
C LEU A 98 16.24 -0.09 -7.39
N LEU A 99 17.03 -0.04 -8.46
CA LEU A 99 16.57 -0.31 -9.82
C LEU A 99 15.98 -1.72 -9.98
N GLU A 100 16.64 -2.75 -9.44
CA GLU A 100 16.13 -4.12 -9.46
C GLU A 100 14.77 -4.21 -8.76
N LYS A 101 14.68 -3.70 -7.53
CA LYS A 101 13.46 -3.79 -6.74
C LYS A 101 12.32 -3.00 -7.36
N THR A 102 12.59 -1.80 -7.90
CA THR A 102 11.60 -0.99 -8.60
C THR A 102 11.02 -1.73 -9.80
N GLY A 103 11.87 -2.36 -10.62
CA GLY A 103 11.39 -3.15 -11.76
C GLY A 103 10.57 -4.37 -11.33
N ARG A 104 10.94 -5.04 -10.23
CA ARG A 104 10.17 -6.16 -9.69
C ARG A 104 8.79 -5.71 -9.17
N TYR A 105 8.73 -4.58 -8.47
CA TYR A 105 7.48 -4.05 -7.90
C TYR A 105 6.55 -3.47 -8.96
N GLU A 106 7.08 -2.90 -10.05
CA GLU A 106 6.27 -2.50 -11.21
C GLU A 106 5.53 -3.69 -11.81
N ARG A 107 6.24 -4.80 -12.07
CA ARG A 107 5.63 -6.03 -12.59
C ARG A 107 4.62 -6.62 -11.62
N LEU A 108 4.96 -6.66 -10.33
CA LEU A 108 4.08 -7.15 -9.28
C LEU A 108 2.75 -6.38 -9.26
N LEU A 109 2.80 -5.05 -9.24
CA LEU A 109 1.58 -4.23 -9.24
C LEU A 109 0.81 -4.37 -10.55
N CYS A 110 1.50 -4.39 -11.70
CA CYS A 110 0.86 -4.61 -12.99
C CYS A 110 0.07 -5.93 -13.00
N GLU A 111 0.69 -7.02 -12.57
CA GLU A 111 0.06 -8.34 -12.48
C GLU A 111 -1.14 -8.33 -11.51
N ALA A 112 -0.99 -7.67 -10.36
CA ALA A 112 -2.05 -7.53 -9.37
C ALA A 112 -3.28 -6.81 -9.95
N THR A 113 -3.09 -5.69 -10.65
CA THR A 113 -4.19 -4.94 -11.27
C THR A 113 -4.94 -5.73 -12.34
N CYS A 114 -4.27 -6.68 -13.00
CA CYS A 114 -4.88 -7.57 -13.98
C CYS A 114 -5.52 -8.82 -13.34
N SER A 115 -5.19 -9.14 -12.10
CA SER A 115 -5.60 -10.39 -11.42
C SER A 115 -6.82 -10.22 -10.52
N LEU A 116 -7.39 -9.01 -10.41
CA LEU A 116 -8.49 -8.69 -9.51
C LEU A 116 -9.74 -8.25 -10.27
N SER A 117 -10.90 -8.67 -9.77
CA SER A 117 -12.21 -8.18 -10.18
C SER A 117 -13.04 -7.86 -8.93
N PRO A 118 -13.85 -6.78 -8.91
CA PRO A 118 -14.77 -6.52 -7.81
C PRO A 118 -15.66 -7.73 -7.51
N ALA A 119 -15.69 -8.18 -6.26
CA ALA A 119 -16.51 -9.30 -5.82
C ALA A 119 -17.97 -8.93 -5.48
N PRO A 120 -18.27 -7.75 -4.87
CA PRO A 120 -19.64 -7.38 -4.56
C PRO A 120 -20.52 -7.21 -5.80
N ASP A 121 -21.83 -7.20 -5.63
CA ASP A 121 -22.77 -6.98 -6.72
C ASP A 121 -22.68 -5.53 -7.27
N PRO A 122 -22.70 -5.30 -8.60
CA PRO A 122 -22.53 -3.98 -9.22
C PRO A 122 -23.43 -2.87 -8.71
N ASP A 123 -24.64 -3.20 -8.23
CA ASP A 123 -25.60 -2.21 -7.74
C ASP A 123 -25.39 -1.87 -6.24
N THR A 124 -24.32 -2.36 -5.61
CA THR A 124 -24.03 -2.14 -4.19
C THR A 124 -22.94 -1.08 -3.97
N PRO A 125 -22.99 -0.34 -2.84
CA PRO A 125 -21.92 0.58 -2.46
C PRO A 125 -20.54 -0.08 -2.35
N MET A 126 -20.49 -1.37 -1.96
CA MET A 126 -19.22 -2.09 -1.83
C MET A 126 -18.58 -2.40 -3.18
N TYR A 127 -19.36 -2.53 -4.26
CA TYR A 127 -18.80 -2.63 -5.61
C TYR A 127 -18.11 -1.33 -6.02
N ALA A 128 -18.74 -0.19 -5.72
CA ALA A 128 -18.13 1.12 -5.95
C ALA A 128 -16.83 1.27 -5.14
N ALA A 129 -16.81 0.83 -3.88
CA ALA A 129 -15.61 0.82 -3.06
C ALA A 129 -14.50 -0.06 -3.67
N ALA A 130 -14.82 -1.29 -4.06
CA ALA A 130 -13.87 -2.19 -4.73
C ALA A 130 -13.31 -1.57 -6.04
N GLY A 131 -14.18 -0.95 -6.84
CA GLY A 131 -13.79 -0.22 -8.04
C GLY A 131 -12.82 0.93 -7.76
N HIS A 132 -13.02 1.67 -6.66
CA HIS A 132 -12.12 2.74 -6.25
C HIS A 132 -10.75 2.21 -5.79
N LEU A 133 -10.70 1.15 -4.98
CA LEU A 133 -9.43 0.52 -4.59
C LEU A 133 -8.62 0.06 -5.81
N LEU A 134 -9.30 -0.53 -6.82
CA LEU A 134 -8.65 -0.94 -8.07
C LEU A 134 -8.15 0.27 -8.86
N PHE A 135 -8.95 1.35 -8.90
CA PHE A 135 -8.56 2.61 -9.53
C PHE A 135 -7.31 3.22 -8.87
N GLU A 136 -7.22 3.24 -7.54
CA GLU A 136 -6.03 3.71 -6.81
C GLU A 136 -4.79 2.87 -7.14
N GLY A 137 -4.93 1.54 -7.19
CA GLY A 137 -3.85 0.64 -7.61
C GLY A 137 -3.37 0.91 -9.06
N GLN A 138 -4.30 1.11 -9.99
CA GLN A 138 -3.99 1.44 -11.39
C GLN A 138 -3.35 2.83 -11.53
N GLY A 139 -3.89 3.83 -10.83
CA GLY A 139 -3.33 5.18 -10.81
C GLY A 139 -1.92 5.23 -10.23
N ALA A 140 -1.66 4.46 -9.17
CA ALA A 140 -0.33 4.30 -8.61
C ALA A 140 0.66 3.64 -9.58
N LEU A 141 0.23 2.62 -10.35
CA LEU A 141 1.04 2.00 -11.40
C LEU A 141 1.41 3.00 -12.51
N GLU A 142 0.43 3.75 -13.03
CA GLU A 142 0.65 4.77 -14.05
C GLU A 142 1.60 5.87 -13.57
N ARG A 143 1.41 6.34 -12.33
CA ARG A 143 2.27 7.36 -11.72
C ARG A 143 3.68 6.85 -11.50
N GLY A 144 3.83 5.62 -11.01
CA GLY A 144 5.13 4.98 -10.86
C GLY A 144 5.87 4.86 -12.18
N ARG A 145 5.19 4.47 -13.28
CA ARG A 145 5.79 4.36 -14.62
C ARG A 145 6.31 5.69 -15.12
N ARG A 146 5.51 6.74 -15.01
CA ARG A 146 5.92 8.11 -15.37
C ARG A 146 7.16 8.55 -14.58
N LEU A 147 7.19 8.30 -13.28
CA LEU A 147 8.33 8.66 -12.43
C LEU A 147 9.57 7.84 -12.76
N SER A 148 9.42 6.56 -13.14
CA SER A 148 10.53 5.76 -13.66
C SER A 148 11.11 6.37 -14.94
N ASP A 149 10.26 6.81 -15.88
CA ASP A 149 10.70 7.45 -17.13
C ASP A 149 11.43 8.79 -16.88
N GLU A 150 11.06 9.50 -15.81
CA GLU A 150 11.72 10.72 -15.33
C GLU A 150 13.02 10.44 -14.53
N GLY A 151 13.41 9.18 -14.35
CA GLY A 151 14.58 8.79 -13.55
C GLY A 151 14.39 8.92 -12.04
N ARG A 152 13.15 9.14 -11.57
CA ARG A 152 12.79 9.28 -10.15
C ARG A 152 12.48 7.91 -9.52
N THR A 153 13.49 7.03 -9.54
CA THR A 153 13.33 5.60 -9.21
C THR A 153 12.86 5.35 -7.77
N THR A 154 13.28 6.14 -6.78
CA THR A 154 12.78 6.03 -5.39
C THR A 154 11.28 6.29 -5.33
N ALA A 155 10.82 7.39 -5.93
CA ALA A 155 9.41 7.74 -5.96
C ALA A 155 8.59 6.68 -6.69
N ALA A 156 9.10 6.15 -7.80
CA ALA A 156 8.46 5.06 -8.53
C ALA A 156 8.29 3.80 -7.65
N LEU A 157 9.35 3.37 -6.94
CA LEU A 157 9.26 2.25 -6.00
C LEU A 157 8.17 2.47 -4.94
N GLY A 158 8.12 3.68 -4.39
CA GLY A 158 7.11 4.06 -3.41
C GLY A 158 5.70 3.92 -3.96
N TRP A 159 5.42 4.47 -5.14
CA TRP A 159 4.09 4.36 -5.77
C TRP A 159 3.71 2.92 -6.11
N TYR A 160 4.62 2.10 -6.63
CA TYR A 160 4.31 0.68 -6.87
C TYR A 160 4.00 -0.08 -5.58
N SER A 161 4.76 0.18 -4.52
CA SER A 161 4.53 -0.43 -3.21
C SER A 161 3.19 0.03 -2.63
N TYR A 162 2.92 1.33 -2.66
CA TYR A 162 1.68 1.94 -2.17
C TYR A 162 0.44 1.40 -2.89
N GLY A 163 0.45 1.38 -4.23
CA GLY A 163 -0.66 0.86 -5.02
C GLY A 163 -0.94 -0.61 -4.71
N PHE A 164 0.10 -1.41 -4.48
CA PHE A 164 -0.07 -2.80 -4.08
C PHE A 164 -0.74 -2.92 -2.70
N GLY A 165 -0.45 -1.99 -1.77
CA GLY A 165 -1.10 -1.93 -0.45
C GLY A 165 -2.59 -1.72 -0.51
N TRP A 166 -3.06 -0.89 -1.45
CA TRP A 166 -4.49 -0.70 -1.70
C TRP A 166 -5.18 -1.99 -2.15
N LEU A 167 -4.55 -2.70 -3.08
CA LEU A 167 -5.11 -3.92 -3.65
C LEU A 167 -5.13 -5.05 -2.60
N ASP A 168 -4.05 -5.22 -1.84
CA ASP A 168 -3.94 -6.29 -0.85
C ASP A 168 -4.88 -6.06 0.34
N ALA A 169 -5.08 -4.80 0.75
CA ALA A 169 -6.12 -4.43 1.71
C ALA A 169 -7.53 -4.76 1.21
N GLY A 170 -7.81 -4.51 -0.08
CA GLY A 170 -9.08 -4.89 -0.70
C GLY A 170 -9.31 -6.40 -0.74
N VAL A 171 -8.26 -7.19 -1.01
CA VAL A 171 -8.33 -8.65 -0.95
C VAL A 171 -8.64 -9.13 0.47
N GLN A 172 -7.94 -8.62 1.47
CA GLN A 172 -8.20 -8.94 2.88
C GLN A 172 -9.60 -8.51 3.33
N ALA A 173 -10.13 -7.40 2.79
CA ALA A 173 -11.48 -6.94 3.07
C ALA A 173 -12.57 -7.72 2.31
N GLY A 174 -12.20 -8.68 1.46
CA GLY A 174 -13.14 -9.46 0.66
C GLY A 174 -13.80 -8.67 -0.47
N LEU A 175 -13.21 -7.54 -0.89
CA LEU A 175 -13.73 -6.68 -1.95
C LEU A 175 -13.39 -7.18 -3.36
N PHE A 176 -12.44 -8.10 -3.48
CA PHE A 176 -12.01 -8.64 -4.77
C PHE A 176 -12.13 -10.16 -4.84
N SER A 177 -12.48 -10.64 -6.02
CA SER A 177 -12.22 -12.01 -6.46
C SER A 177 -10.87 -12.03 -7.16
N VAL A 178 -9.98 -12.93 -6.75
CA VAL A 178 -8.71 -13.14 -7.45
C VAL A 178 -8.94 -14.10 -8.62
N VAL A 179 -8.84 -13.57 -9.84
CA VAL A 179 -9.12 -14.27 -11.10
C VAL A 179 -7.84 -14.73 -11.83
N GLY A 180 -6.67 -14.33 -11.32
CA GLY A 180 -5.36 -14.69 -11.82
C GLY A 180 -4.45 -15.24 -10.72
N SER A 181 -3.26 -14.69 -10.59
CA SER A 181 -2.22 -15.13 -9.64
C SER A 181 -2.66 -14.84 -8.20
N ARG A 182 -3.07 -15.88 -7.46
CA ARG A 182 -3.57 -15.74 -6.07
C ARG A 182 -2.42 -15.63 -5.06
N GLU A 183 -1.31 -16.28 -5.37
CA GLU A 183 -0.12 -16.41 -4.54
C GLU A 183 0.61 -15.09 -4.27
N ILE A 184 0.30 -14.03 -5.01
CA ILE A 184 0.92 -12.72 -4.82
C ILE A 184 0.24 -11.91 -3.71
N PHE A 185 -0.99 -12.28 -3.32
CA PHE A 185 -1.78 -11.55 -2.31
C PHE A 185 -1.65 -12.17 -0.92
N THR A 186 -1.76 -11.32 0.11
CA THR A 186 -1.96 -11.75 1.48
C THR A 186 -3.41 -12.20 1.63
N VAL A 187 -3.64 -13.50 1.86
CA VAL A 187 -4.97 -14.08 2.14
C VAL A 187 -5.02 -14.61 3.56
#